data_AF-A0A1U7U1Y7-F1
#
_entry.id   AF-A0A1U7U1Y7-F1
#
_cell.length_a   1.000
_cell.length_b   1.000
_cell.length_c   1.000
_cell.angle_alpha   90.00
_cell.angle_beta   90.00
_cell.angle_gamma   90.00
#
_symmetry.space_group_name_H-M   'P 1'
#
loop_
_entity.id
_entity.type
_entity.pdbx_description
1 polymer ?
#
loop_
_entity_poly.entity_id
_entity_poly.type
_entity_poly.pdbx_seq_one_letter_code
_entity_poly.pdbx_strand_id
1 'polypeptide(L)'
;MNKHFLLIFFICCLVVAATSLRCITCHLRTQTDHCRRGFGVCVAQKQESCMLLQIFEDDALQISYMVCQKFCRNLTFDLKNRTYVHKCCNYNYCNFKI
;
A
#
# COMPACT_ATOMS: atom_id res chain seq x y z
N MET A 1 39.93 -11.17 2.01
CA MET A 1 38.48 -11.21 1.71
C MET A 1 38.29 -11.70 0.29
N ASN A 2 37.57 -12.81 0.09
CA ASN A 2 37.43 -13.44 -1.22
C ASN A 2 36.60 -12.57 -2.17
N LYS A 3 37.12 -12.25 -3.36
CA LYS A 3 36.45 -11.43 -4.39
C LYS A 3 35.07 -11.98 -4.76
N HIS A 4 34.92 -13.30 -4.79
CA HIS A 4 33.64 -13.97 -5.03
C HIS A 4 32.60 -13.70 -3.95
N PHE A 5 33.02 -13.57 -2.69
CA PHE A 5 32.12 -13.31 -1.57
C PHE A 5 31.53 -11.89 -1.66
N LEU A 6 32.36 -10.91 -2.03
CA LEU A 6 31.91 -9.53 -2.27
C LEU A 6 30.95 -9.45 -3.47
N LEU A 7 31.24 -10.21 -4.52
CA LEU A 7 30.44 -10.23 -5.75
C LEU A 7 29.07 -10.88 -5.50
N ILE A 8 29.02 -11.99 -4.76
CA ILE A 8 27.76 -12.62 -4.31
C ILE A 8 26.96 -11.69 -3.41
N PHE A 9 27.60 -11.04 -2.44
CA PHE A 9 26.93 -10.08 -1.55
C PHE A 9 26.30 -8.93 -2.35
N PHE A 10 27.02 -8.36 -3.31
CA PHE A 10 26.52 -7.28 -4.15
C PHE A 10 25.32 -7.71 -4.99
N ILE A 11 25.36 -8.91 -5.60
CA ILE A 11 24.25 -9.47 -6.36
C ILE A 11 23.03 -9.71 -5.46
N CYS A 12 23.22 -10.30 -4.28
CA CYS A 12 22.12 -10.52 -3.33
C CYS A 12 21.45 -9.21 -2.90
N CYS A 13 22.22 -8.17 -2.61
CA CYS A 13 21.68 -6.84 -2.28
C CYS A 13 20.86 -6.24 -3.44
N LEU A 14 21.33 -6.37 -4.68
CA LEU A 14 20.62 -5.89 -5.86
C LEU A 14 19.29 -6.62 -6.08
N VAL A 15 19.27 -7.94 -5.90
CA VAL A 15 18.04 -8.75 -6.04
C VAL A 15 17.00 -8.36 -4.99
N VAL A 16 17.39 -8.20 -3.73
CA VAL A 16 16.48 -7.79 -2.64
C VAL A 16 15.91 -6.39 -2.88
N ALA A 17 16.72 -5.45 -3.38
CA ALA A 17 16.23 -4.13 -3.74
C ALA A 17 15.20 -4.16 -4.88
N ALA A 18 15.42 -5.03 -5.88
CA ALA A 18 14.57 -5.16 -7.06
C ALA A 18 13.22 -5.87 -6.79
N THR A 19 13.16 -6.78 -5.82
CA THR A 19 11.93 -7.55 -5.50
C THR A 19 11.01 -6.86 -4.50
N SER A 20 11.39 -5.67 -4.01
CA SER A 20 10.62 -4.95 -3.01
C SER A 20 9.35 -4.33 -3.59
N LEU A 21 8.18 -4.73 -3.06
CA LEU A 21 6.87 -4.23 -3.49
C LEU A 21 6.70 -2.77 -3.07
N ARG A 22 6.37 -1.89 -4.02
CA ARG A 22 6.16 -0.46 -3.78
C ARG A 22 4.68 -0.11 -3.84
N CYS A 23 4.18 0.67 -2.88
CA CYS A 23 2.78 1.09 -2.82
C CYS A 23 2.68 2.60 -2.70
N ILE A 24 1.60 3.20 -3.20
CA ILE A 24 1.33 4.62 -2.93
C ILE A 24 0.88 4.76 -1.48
N THR A 25 1.36 5.80 -0.81
CA THR A 25 0.86 6.21 0.50
C THR A 25 0.00 7.45 0.37
N CYS A 26 -1.12 7.44 1.08
CA CYS A 26 -1.95 8.60 1.33
C CYS A 26 -2.76 8.36 2.60
N HIS A 27 -2.56 9.16 3.62
CA HIS A 27 -3.29 9.04 4.88
C HIS A 27 -4.63 9.75 4.87
N LEU A 28 -4.90 10.63 3.92
CA LEU A 28 -6.20 11.30 3.84
C LEU A 28 -6.44 11.78 2.42
N ARG A 29 -7.36 11.13 1.72
CA ARG A 29 -7.86 11.58 0.42
C ARG A 29 -9.38 11.64 0.46
N THR A 30 -9.94 12.81 0.19
CA THR A 30 -11.37 13.07 0.01
C THR A 30 -11.74 12.93 -1.47
N GLN A 31 -13.04 12.94 -1.80
CA GLN A 31 -13.51 12.82 -3.19
C GLN A 31 -13.02 13.97 -4.09
N THR A 32 -12.95 15.18 -3.56
CA THR A 32 -12.66 16.41 -4.32
C THR A 32 -11.18 16.79 -4.35
N ASP A 33 -10.35 16.22 -3.48
CA ASP A 33 -8.95 16.64 -3.34
C ASP A 33 -7.96 15.58 -3.78
N HIS A 34 -6.79 16.06 -4.17
CA HIS A 34 -5.58 15.26 -4.15
C HIS A 34 -5.26 14.80 -2.71
N CYS A 35 -4.31 13.87 -2.58
CA CYS A 35 -3.90 13.38 -1.28
C CYS A 35 -3.52 14.55 -0.34
N ARG A 36 -4.31 14.79 0.69
CA ARG A 36 -4.14 15.93 1.60
C ARG A 36 -2.97 15.71 2.57
N ARG A 37 -2.70 14.45 2.94
CA ARG A 37 -1.67 14.10 3.93
C ARG A 37 -0.97 12.80 3.61
N GLY A 38 0.35 12.78 3.79
CA GLY A 38 1.14 11.54 3.72
C GLY A 38 1.29 10.99 2.31
N PHE A 39 1.23 11.86 1.30
CA PHE A 39 1.47 11.46 -0.07
C PHE A 39 2.93 10.98 -0.21
N GLY A 40 3.10 9.82 -0.82
CA GLY A 40 4.43 9.25 -1.00
C GLY A 40 4.38 7.82 -1.50
N VAL A 41 5.47 7.11 -1.28
CA VAL A 41 5.65 5.69 -1.62
C VAL A 41 6.20 4.97 -0.41
N CYS A 42 5.59 3.85 -0.05
CA CYS A 42 6.15 2.91 0.91
C CYS A 42 6.68 1.67 0.18
N VAL A 43 7.71 1.07 0.76
CA VAL A 43 8.24 -0.23 0.35
C VAL A 43 7.73 -1.26 1.34
N ALA A 44 6.90 -2.18 0.87
CA ALA A 44 6.27 -3.18 1.72
C ALA A 44 7.33 -4.11 2.35
N GLN A 45 7.26 -4.26 3.67
CA GLN A 45 8.08 -5.18 4.42
C GLN A 45 7.49 -6.61 4.40
N LYS A 46 8.12 -7.53 5.15
CA LYS A 46 7.63 -8.90 5.30
C LYS A 46 6.18 -8.90 5.79
N GLN A 47 5.31 -9.62 5.09
CA GLN A 47 3.86 -9.73 5.36
C GLN A 47 3.06 -8.42 5.16
N GLU A 48 3.67 -7.40 4.56
CA GLU A 48 2.96 -6.22 4.10
C GLU A 48 2.57 -6.36 2.64
N SER A 49 1.44 -5.74 2.30
CA SER A 49 1.03 -5.54 0.92
C SER A 49 0.38 -4.17 0.76
N CYS A 50 0.13 -3.77 -0.49
CA CYS A 50 -0.53 -2.51 -0.73
C CYS A 50 -2.01 -2.60 -0.34
N MET A 51 -2.48 -1.62 0.41
CA MET A 51 -3.85 -1.52 0.87
C MET A 51 -4.48 -0.22 0.37
N LEU A 52 -5.76 -0.32 0.02
CA LEU A 52 -6.69 0.78 -0.20
C LEU A 52 -7.89 0.56 0.72
N LEU A 53 -8.14 1.51 1.61
CA LEU A 53 -9.36 1.58 2.42
C LEU A 53 -10.22 2.72 1.88
N GLN A 54 -11.49 2.44 1.60
CA GLN A 54 -12.49 3.42 1.21
C GLN A 54 -13.61 3.42 2.24
N ILE A 55 -14.01 4.61 2.69
CA ILE A 55 -15.10 4.79 3.66
C ILE A 55 -16.20 5.55 2.95
N PHE A 56 -17.37 4.92 2.86
CA PHE A 56 -18.57 5.47 2.24
C PHE A 56 -19.59 5.83 3.31
N GLU A 57 -20.35 6.89 3.05
CA GLU A 57 -21.52 7.32 3.83
C GLU A 57 -22.57 7.74 2.80
N ASP A 58 -23.76 7.14 2.87
CA ASP A 58 -24.84 7.29 1.87
C ASP A 58 -24.36 7.07 0.42
N ASP A 59 -23.61 5.98 0.19
CA ASP A 59 -22.98 5.62 -1.10
C ASP A 59 -21.95 6.62 -1.66
N ALA A 60 -21.68 7.73 -0.96
CA ALA A 60 -20.68 8.72 -1.31
C ALA A 60 -19.34 8.40 -0.65
N LEU A 61 -18.24 8.44 -1.43
CA LEU A 61 -16.89 8.27 -0.90
C LEU A 61 -16.52 9.46 -0.03
N GLN A 62 -16.42 9.25 1.27
CA GLN A 62 -16.01 10.29 2.21
C GLN A 62 -14.49 10.41 2.23
N ILE A 63 -13.82 9.29 2.51
CA ILE A 63 -12.37 9.26 2.73
C ILE A 63 -11.80 7.97 2.15
N SER A 64 -10.58 8.07 1.62
CA SER A 64 -9.74 6.94 1.24
C SER A 64 -8.35 7.03 1.86
N TYR A 65 -7.81 5.87 2.22
CA TYR A 65 -6.46 5.66 2.75
C TYR A 65 -5.71 4.68 1.86
N MET A 66 -4.44 4.97 1.60
CA MET A 66 -3.51 4.12 0.86
C MET A 66 -2.26 3.91 1.70
N VAL A 67 -1.89 2.67 2.02
CA VAL A 67 -0.72 2.36 2.86
C VAL A 67 -0.13 0.98 2.54
N CYS A 68 1.08 0.71 3.03
CA CYS A 68 1.59 -0.66 3.18
C CYS A 68 1.01 -1.25 4.46
N GLN A 69 0.24 -2.33 4.35
CA GLN A 69 -0.54 -2.89 5.45
C GLN A 69 -0.06 -4.30 5.78
N LYS A 70 0.23 -4.55 7.05
CA LYS A 70 0.46 -5.91 7.56
C LYS A 70 -0.82 -6.71 7.56
N PHE A 71 -0.72 -7.98 7.17
CA PHE A 71 -1.84 -8.93 7.18
C PHE A 71 -3.08 -8.43 6.41
N CYS A 72 -2.86 -7.75 5.28
CA CYS A 72 -3.94 -7.19 4.48
C CYS A 72 -4.89 -8.28 3.97
N ARG A 73 -6.20 -8.07 4.13
CA ARG A 73 -7.26 -8.92 3.56
C ARG A 73 -8.35 -8.07 2.94
N ASN A 74 -8.93 -8.58 1.85
CA ASN A 74 -10.12 -7.97 1.27
C ASN A 74 -11.29 -8.17 2.23
N LEU A 75 -11.94 -7.09 2.63
CA LEU A 75 -13.05 -7.10 3.57
C LEU A 75 -13.96 -5.90 3.27
N THR A 76 -15.27 -6.13 3.35
CA THR A 76 -16.26 -5.05 3.39
C THR A 76 -17.08 -5.21 4.66
N PHE A 77 -17.26 -4.13 5.41
CA PHE A 77 -18.07 -4.16 6.63
C PHE A 77 -18.74 -2.81 6.87
N ASP A 78 -19.89 -2.84 7.54
CA ASP A 78 -20.66 -1.65 7.88
C ASP A 78 -20.54 -1.36 9.38
N LEU A 79 -20.30 -0.08 9.72
CA LEU A 79 -20.19 0.38 11.10
C LEU A 79 -20.71 1.83 11.19
N LYS A 80 -21.69 2.07 12.07
CA LYS A 80 -22.25 3.41 12.34
C LYS A 80 -22.66 4.18 11.07
N ASN A 81 -23.49 3.55 10.22
CA ASN A 81 -23.96 4.08 8.93
C ASN A 81 -22.86 4.37 7.89
N ARG A 82 -21.69 3.74 8.04
CA ARG A 82 -20.59 3.84 7.08
C ARG A 82 -20.18 2.48 6.58
N THR A 83 -19.90 2.39 5.29
CA THR A 83 -19.37 1.18 4.65
C THR A 83 -17.87 1.32 4.47
N TYR A 84 -17.13 0.37 5.03
CA TYR A 84 -15.67 0.30 4.96
C TYR A 84 -15.28 -0.79 3.97
N VAL A 85 -14.56 -0.42 2.92
CA VAL A 85 -14.09 -1.33 1.87
C VAL A 85 -12.57 -1.39 1.92
N HIS A 86 -12.03 -2.52 2.37
CA HIS A 86 -10.61 -2.85 2.35
C HIS A 86 -10.28 -3.66 1.10
N LYS A 87 -9.35 -3.16 0.29
CA LYS A 87 -8.79 -3.85 -0.88
C LYS A 87 -7.29 -3.98 -0.73
N CYS A 88 -6.78 -5.17 -1.06
CA CYS A 88 -5.37 -5.54 -0.95
C CYS A 88 -4.84 -6.02 -2.29
N CYS A 89 -3.60 -5.68 -2.60
CA CYS A 89 -2.96 -6.08 -3.86
C CYS A 89 -1.43 -6.18 -3.72
N ASN A 90 -0.83 -7.01 -4.58
CA ASN A 90 0.57 -7.45 -4.46
C ASN A 90 1.42 -7.13 -5.72
N TYR A 91 1.19 -5.97 -6.35
CA TYR A 91 2.03 -5.49 -7.44
C TYR A 91 2.28 -3.99 -7.30
N ASN A 92 3.35 -3.49 -7.91
CA ASN A 92 3.81 -2.12 -7.68
C ASN A 92 2.71 -1.08 -8.01
N TYR A 93 2.48 -0.16 -7.08
CA TYR A 93 1.55 0.97 -7.16
C TYR A 93 0.08 0.59 -7.40
N CYS A 94 -0.28 -0.66 -7.11
CA CYS A 94 -1.62 -1.20 -7.39
C CYS A 94 -2.76 -0.48 -6.65
N ASN A 95 -2.48 0.07 -5.47
CA ASN A 95 -3.46 0.76 -4.63
C ASN A 95 -3.76 2.20 -5.09
N PHE A 96 -3.20 2.65 -6.23
CA PHE A 96 -3.48 3.97 -6.79
C PHE A 96 -4.64 3.99 -7.79
N LYS A 97 -4.94 2.85 -8.43
CA LYS A 97 -6.05 2.74 -9.39
C LYS A 97 -7.36 2.61 -8.61
N ILE A 98 -8.11 3.71 -8.57
CA ILE A 98 -9.54 3.76 -8.25
C ILE A 98 -10.30 3.54 -9.56
#